data_AF-A0A1I6PXB4-F1
#
_entry.id   AF-A0A1I6PXB4-F1
#
_cell.length_a   1.000
_cell.length_b   1.000
_cell.length_c   1.000
_cell.angle_alpha   90.00
_cell.angle_beta   90.00
_cell.angle_gamma   90.00
#
_symmetry.space_group_name_H-M   'P 1'
#
loop_
_entity.id
_entity.type
_entity.pdbx_description
1 polymer ?
#
loop_
_entity_poly.entity_id
_entity_poly.type
_entity_poly.pdbx_seq_one_letter_code
_entity_poly.pdbx_strand_id
1 'polypeptide(L)'
;MCVADQREPRSDNLPEIVDAEVVDVAEPDRAPEPSPGARAPKASEDAEYQEFLEFKRFKEWQASQGGGAASAPQPEKPWWKKALGALRYKWVRRILYVLIALLLLNLAYDHYFGGSDSSGGGSGTGGSAPVDAVPMTAQNPQQAIRSVHNYLRAVPPEQACALFDAQGKDGFGKAYGTPGDCAAAARSVHDQITDPNAYANPKFGHDAIVEAGSEAQVLGCRMQVTGGPQLGTFRLTKTPQGGWTISAYALTSSSCP
;
A
#
# COMPACT_ATOMS: atom_id res chain seq x y z
N MET A 1 49.37 -36.76 -4.12
CA MET A 1 50.18 -35.52 -3.90
C MET A 1 49.18 -34.38 -3.80
N CYS A 2 48.96 -33.59 -2.75
CA CYS A 2 49.40 -33.41 -1.35
C CYS A 2 48.19 -32.72 -0.65
N VAL A 3 47.64 -33.19 0.48
CA VAL A 3 48.00 -32.92 1.89
C VAL A 3 47.86 -31.45 2.34
N ALA A 4 47.00 -31.24 3.35
CA ALA A 4 46.93 -30.17 4.38
C ALA A 4 46.59 -28.74 3.88
N ASP A 5 45.80 -27.92 4.59
CA ASP A 5 46.00 -27.59 6.00
C ASP A 5 44.72 -27.11 6.71
N GLN A 6 44.63 -27.46 8.00
CA GLN A 6 43.64 -27.04 8.98
C GLN A 6 44.02 -25.67 9.57
N ARG A 7 43.02 -24.85 9.97
CA ARG A 7 43.12 -24.06 11.22
C ARG A 7 41.77 -23.48 11.64
N GLU A 8 41.19 -24.08 12.67
CA GLU A 8 40.23 -23.41 13.55
C GLU A 8 40.97 -22.43 14.47
N PRO A 9 40.47 -21.20 14.67
CA PRO A 9 40.87 -20.41 15.82
C PRO A 9 39.98 -20.75 17.02
N ARG A 10 40.55 -21.56 17.92
CA ARG A 10 40.21 -21.60 19.35
C ARG A 10 40.45 -20.21 19.94
N SER A 11 39.41 -19.61 20.52
CA SER A 11 39.57 -18.44 21.39
C SER A 11 38.87 -18.74 22.71
N ASP A 12 39.72 -19.17 23.64
CA ASP A 12 39.45 -19.21 25.06
C ASP A 12 39.12 -17.79 25.55
N ASN A 13 37.87 -17.57 25.96
CA ASN A 13 37.46 -16.39 26.73
C ASN A 13 36.31 -16.80 27.65
N LEU A 14 36.64 -17.56 28.69
CA LEU A 14 35.80 -17.69 29.86
C LEU A 14 36.12 -16.52 30.79
N PRO A 15 35.14 -15.68 31.17
CA PRO A 15 35.35 -14.71 32.24
C PRO A 15 35.49 -15.44 33.58
N GLU A 16 36.62 -15.17 34.21
CA GLU A 16 36.98 -15.43 35.60
C GLU A 16 35.84 -15.04 36.54
N ILE A 17 35.26 -16.04 37.19
CA ILE A 17 34.22 -15.85 38.22
C ILE A 17 34.96 -15.38 39.47
N VAL A 18 34.77 -14.11 39.82
CA VAL A 18 35.36 -13.50 41.01
C VAL A 18 34.55 -13.97 42.22
N ASP A 19 35.23 -14.67 43.13
CA ASP A 19 34.71 -15.13 44.42
C ASP A 19 34.17 -13.95 45.24
N ALA A 20 32.87 -13.98 45.54
CA ALA A 20 32.30 -13.08 46.53
C ALA A 20 32.67 -13.60 47.92
N GLU A 21 33.58 -12.86 48.56
CA GLU A 21 33.97 -12.98 49.96
C GLU A 21 32.73 -13.06 50.86
N VAL A 22 32.54 -14.22 51.49
CA VAL A 22 31.62 -14.44 52.61
C VAL A 22 32.25 -13.75 53.81
N VAL A 23 31.71 -12.61 54.23
CA VAL A 23 32.03 -12.04 55.53
C VAL A 23 31.06 -12.62 56.56
N ASP A 24 31.66 -13.37 57.47
CA ASP A 24 31.04 -14.09 58.56
C ASP A 24 30.22 -13.23 59.51
N VAL A 25 29.18 -13.89 60.01
CA VAL A 25 28.32 -13.51 61.11
C VAL A 25 29.13 -13.43 62.42
N ALA A 26 28.98 -12.33 63.14
CA ALA A 26 29.26 -12.26 64.58
C ALA A 26 28.01 -11.74 65.32
N GLU A 27 27.20 -12.68 65.81
CA GLU A 27 26.43 -12.51 67.05
C GLU A 27 27.42 -12.61 68.24
N PRO A 28 27.03 -12.39 69.52
CA PRO A 28 25.91 -11.65 70.12
C PRO A 28 26.39 -10.68 71.23
N ASP A 29 25.62 -9.65 71.60
CA ASP A 29 25.49 -9.32 73.02
C ASP A 29 24.40 -8.28 73.33
N ARG A 30 23.77 -8.48 74.48
CA ARG A 30 22.83 -7.60 75.20
C ARG A 30 21.36 -7.58 74.74
N ALA A 31 20.60 -8.49 75.35
CA ALA A 31 19.22 -8.22 75.73
C ALA A 31 19.17 -7.14 76.83
N PRO A 32 18.19 -6.23 76.77
CA PRO A 32 17.54 -5.75 77.97
C PRO A 32 16.09 -6.25 78.04
N GLU A 33 15.71 -6.59 79.26
CA GLU A 33 14.41 -7.04 79.73
C GLU A 33 13.21 -6.15 79.31
N PRO A 34 11.99 -6.71 79.30
CA PRO A 34 10.80 -6.10 78.71
C PRO A 34 10.18 -5.03 79.62
N SER A 35 9.93 -3.84 79.06
CA SER A 35 9.06 -2.84 79.69
C SER A 35 7.59 -3.09 79.31
N PRO A 36 6.63 -2.94 80.24
CA PRO A 36 5.25 -3.36 80.05
C PRO A 36 4.50 -2.37 79.16
N GLY A 37 4.39 -2.69 77.87
CA GLY A 37 3.70 -1.82 76.93
C GLY A 37 3.62 -2.35 75.50
N ALA A 38 3.70 -3.65 75.26
CA ALA A 38 3.55 -4.19 73.92
C ALA A 38 2.05 -4.34 73.59
N ARG A 39 1.41 -3.21 73.27
CA ARG A 39 0.19 -3.22 72.47
C ARG A 39 0.60 -3.81 71.11
N ALA A 40 0.06 -4.98 70.77
CA ALA A 40 0.27 -5.56 69.44
C ALA A 40 0.03 -4.46 68.38
N PRO A 41 0.96 -4.23 67.43
CA PRO A 41 0.71 -3.25 66.38
C PRO A 41 -0.51 -3.72 65.60
N LYS A 42 -1.58 -2.92 65.68
CA LYS A 42 -2.79 -3.11 64.90
C LYS A 42 -2.38 -3.08 63.43
N ALA A 43 -2.60 -4.18 62.74
CA ALA A 43 -2.51 -4.27 61.30
C ALA A 43 -3.65 -3.42 60.69
N SER A 44 -3.47 -2.10 60.62
CA SER A 44 -4.35 -1.20 59.87
C SER A 44 -3.82 0.24 59.96
N GLU A 45 -3.67 0.87 58.78
CA GLU A 45 -3.63 2.34 58.53
C GLU A 45 -2.31 3.01 58.15
N ASP A 46 -1.28 2.26 57.72
CA ASP A 46 -0.15 2.90 57.04
C ASP A 46 -0.43 2.97 55.53
N ALA A 47 -1.03 4.07 55.09
CA ALA A 47 -1.22 4.37 53.66
C ALA A 47 0.10 4.25 52.87
N GLU A 48 1.23 4.60 53.49
CA GLU A 48 2.57 4.44 52.93
C GLU A 48 2.93 2.97 52.62
N TYR A 49 2.43 2.00 53.40
CA TYR A 49 2.72 0.58 53.15
C TYR A 49 1.97 0.07 51.91
N GLN A 50 0.77 0.57 51.66
CA GLN A 50 0.01 0.27 50.44
C GLN A 50 0.72 0.82 49.20
N GLU A 51 1.22 2.06 49.25
CA GLU A 51 1.99 2.68 48.16
C GLU A 51 3.27 1.90 47.84
N PHE A 52 3.96 1.40 48.87
CA PHE A 52 5.16 0.59 48.68
C PHE A 52 4.87 -0.75 47.97
N LEU A 53 3.73 -1.38 48.27
CA LEU A 53 3.30 -2.60 47.59
C LEU A 53 2.96 -2.36 46.11
N GLU A 54 2.31 -1.23 45.80
CA GLU A 54 2.03 -0.83 44.42
C GLU A 54 3.31 -0.55 43.63
N PHE A 55 4.29 0.12 44.25
CA PHE A 55 5.58 0.38 43.63
C PHE A 55 6.35 -0.90 43.30
N LYS A 56 6.32 -1.90 44.20
CA LYS A 56 6.92 -3.21 43.92
C LYS A 56 6.23 -3.90 42.74
N ARG A 57 4.89 -3.89 42.70
CA ARG A 57 4.12 -4.48 41.60
C ARG A 57 4.41 -3.78 40.26
N PHE A 58 4.60 -2.47 40.27
CA PHE A 58 5.00 -1.70 39.07
C PHE A 58 6.40 -2.07 38.58
N LYS A 59 7.37 -2.22 39.49
CA LYS A 59 8.73 -2.67 39.13
C LYS A 59 8.74 -4.07 38.52
N GLU A 60 7.95 -4.99 39.07
CA GLU A 60 7.80 -6.35 38.51
C GLU A 60 7.14 -6.32 37.13
N TRP A 61 6.11 -5.48 36.94
CA TRP A 61 5.49 -5.27 35.63
C TRP A 61 6.48 -4.71 34.60
N GLN A 62 7.30 -3.72 34.97
CA GLN A 62 8.36 -3.19 34.10
C GLN A 62 9.42 -4.25 33.77
N ALA A 63 9.82 -5.07 34.74
CA ALA A 63 10.73 -6.17 34.51
C ALA A 63 10.15 -7.17 33.49
N SER A 64 8.84 -7.47 33.59
CA SER A 64 8.13 -8.37 32.68
C SER A 64 7.89 -7.80 31.27
N GLN A 65 7.86 -6.47 31.11
CA GLN A 65 7.69 -5.81 29.80
C GLN A 65 9.00 -5.50 29.07
N GLY A 66 10.16 -5.82 29.64
CA GLY A 66 11.45 -5.71 28.92
C GLY A 66 12.56 -5.02 29.70
N GLY A 67 12.64 -5.24 31.01
CA GLY A 67 13.63 -4.59 31.88
C GLY A 67 14.38 -5.56 32.79
N GLY A 68 15.17 -6.47 32.22
CA GLY A 68 16.12 -7.31 32.95
C GLY A 68 17.39 -7.53 32.12
N ALA A 69 18.52 -7.03 32.60
CA ALA A 69 19.72 -6.68 31.82
C ALA A 69 20.61 -7.86 31.36
N ALA A 70 21.09 -7.78 30.10
CA ALA A 70 22.39 -8.30 29.68
C ALA A 70 22.84 -7.61 28.36
N SER A 71 24.05 -7.03 28.40
CA SER A 71 24.86 -6.47 27.29
C SER A 71 24.35 -5.20 26.60
N ALA A 72 24.96 -4.06 26.92
CA ALA A 72 24.74 -2.77 26.26
C ALA A 72 25.25 -2.79 24.79
N PRO A 73 24.39 -2.58 23.77
CA PRO A 73 24.84 -2.14 22.47
C PRO A 73 25.11 -0.63 22.53
N GLN A 74 26.26 -0.20 22.03
CA GLN A 74 26.61 1.21 21.86
C GLN A 74 25.47 1.96 21.17
N PRO A 75 25.07 3.16 21.63
CA PRO A 75 24.02 3.93 20.98
C PRO A 75 24.47 4.29 19.57
N GLU A 76 23.93 3.59 18.58
CA GLU A 76 24.20 3.86 17.18
C GLU A 76 23.70 5.27 16.89
N LYS A 77 24.66 6.17 16.60
CA LYS A 77 24.38 7.55 16.21
C LYS A 77 23.27 7.51 15.15
N PRO A 78 22.15 8.21 15.35
CA PRO A 78 21.00 8.07 14.49
C PRO A 78 21.40 8.36 13.04
N TRP A 79 21.25 7.36 12.17
CA TRP A 79 21.68 7.39 10.77
C TRP A 79 21.19 8.63 10.00
N TRP A 80 20.03 9.18 10.38
CA TRP A 80 19.47 10.41 9.83
C TRP A 80 20.33 11.66 10.08
N LYS A 81 21.13 11.71 11.17
CA LYS A 81 22.07 12.82 11.40
C LYS A 81 23.29 12.78 10.47
N LYS A 82 23.72 11.59 10.02
CA LYS A 82 24.73 11.46 8.96
C LYS A 82 24.16 11.85 7.59
N ALA A 83 22.87 11.56 7.33
CA ALA A 83 22.18 12.00 6.12
C ALA A 83 21.98 13.53 6.06
N LEU A 84 21.63 14.16 7.19
CA LEU A 84 21.53 15.62 7.28
C LEU A 84 22.89 16.34 7.17
N GLY A 85 23.98 15.72 7.63
CA GLY A 85 25.33 16.25 7.47
C GLY A 85 25.81 16.27 6.01
N ALA A 86 25.39 15.29 5.20
CA ALA A 86 25.68 15.25 3.76
C ALA A 86 24.95 16.36 2.98
N LEU A 87 23.78 16.80 3.46
CA LEU A 87 23.02 17.93 2.90
C LEU A 87 23.72 19.29 3.06
N ARG A 88 24.77 19.35 3.90
CA ARG A 88 25.63 20.53 4.11
C ARG A 88 26.86 20.55 3.19
N TYR A 89 26.91 19.74 2.14
CA TYR A 89 27.99 19.82 1.14
C TYR A 89 27.63 20.83 0.05
N LYS A 90 28.56 21.78 -0.22
CA LYS A 90 28.50 22.74 -1.34
C LYS A 90 28.11 22.08 -2.68
N TRP A 91 28.43 20.79 -2.83
CA TRP A 91 28.06 19.97 -3.97
C TRP A 91 26.57 19.63 -4.04
N VAL A 92 25.89 19.36 -2.92
CA VAL A 92 24.44 19.15 -2.88
C VAL A 92 23.70 20.41 -3.28
N ARG A 93 24.15 21.59 -2.80
CA ARG A 93 23.58 22.87 -3.22
C ARG A 93 23.79 23.14 -4.71
N ARG A 94 24.96 22.80 -5.27
CA ARG A 94 25.22 22.90 -6.72
C ARG A 94 24.39 21.90 -7.52
N ILE A 95 24.27 20.65 -7.08
CA ILE A 95 23.44 19.63 -7.72
C ILE A 95 21.97 20.06 -7.67
N LEU A 96 21.49 20.59 -6.55
CA LEU A 96 20.14 21.13 -6.42
C LEU A 96 19.90 22.29 -7.39
N TYR A 97 20.85 23.23 -7.52
CA TYR A 97 20.72 24.31 -8.51
C TYR A 97 20.75 23.80 -9.94
N VAL A 98 21.56 22.80 -10.26
CA VAL A 98 21.57 22.16 -11.58
C VAL A 98 20.26 21.43 -11.84
N LEU A 99 19.69 20.75 -10.84
CA LEU A 99 18.39 20.08 -10.93
C LEU A 99 17.26 21.09 -11.16
N ILE A 100 17.24 22.18 -10.40
CA ILE A 100 16.26 23.26 -10.56
C ILE A 100 16.45 23.93 -11.93
N ALA A 101 17.69 24.19 -12.36
CA ALA A 101 17.96 24.77 -13.66
C ALA A 101 17.53 23.84 -14.80
N LEU A 102 17.79 22.53 -14.69
CA LEU A 102 17.30 21.52 -15.65
C LEU A 102 15.78 21.45 -15.66
N LEU A 103 15.13 21.53 -14.50
CA LEU A 103 13.68 21.50 -14.41
C LEU A 103 13.05 22.75 -15.03
N LEU A 104 13.61 23.93 -14.79
CA LEU A 104 13.17 25.17 -15.43
C LEU A 104 13.47 25.18 -16.94
N LEU A 105 14.57 24.59 -17.36
CA LEU A 105 14.94 24.49 -18.78
C LEU A 105 14.06 23.48 -19.50
N ASN A 106 13.68 22.38 -18.85
CA ASN A 106 12.70 21.41 -19.34
C ASN A 106 11.30 22.04 -19.41
N LEU A 107 10.89 22.76 -18.36
CA LEU A 107 9.63 23.53 -18.35
C LEU A 107 9.58 24.59 -19.44
N ALA A 108 10.66 25.33 -19.65
CA ALA A 108 10.76 26.32 -20.73
C ALA A 108 10.80 25.64 -22.10
N TYR A 109 11.48 24.50 -22.24
CA TYR A 109 11.48 23.72 -23.47
C TYR A 109 10.08 23.19 -23.79
N ASP A 110 9.34 22.68 -22.80
CA ASP A 110 7.96 22.23 -22.99
C ASP A 110 7.04 23.39 -23.34
N HIS A 111 7.22 24.56 -22.70
CA HIS A 111 6.41 25.75 -22.98
C HIS A 111 6.70 26.39 -24.35
N TYR A 112 7.93 26.31 -24.87
CA TYR A 112 8.32 26.93 -26.15
C TYR A 112 8.43 25.96 -27.33
N PHE A 113 8.69 24.67 -27.10
CA PHE A 113 8.94 23.65 -28.12
C PHE A 113 8.18 22.33 -27.91
N GLY A 114 7.65 22.05 -26.71
CA GLY A 114 6.94 20.81 -26.38
C GLY A 114 5.45 20.87 -26.73
N GLY A 115 5.12 20.49 -27.96
CA GLY A 115 3.77 20.06 -28.29
C GLY A 115 3.43 18.73 -27.62
N SER A 116 2.86 18.77 -26.42
CA SER A 116 2.06 17.71 -25.75
C SER A 116 2.54 16.25 -25.86
N ASP A 117 3.58 15.86 -25.11
CA ASP A 117 3.82 14.44 -24.80
C ASP A 117 3.96 14.21 -23.28
N SER A 118 2.88 13.75 -22.66
CA SER A 118 2.80 13.49 -21.22
C SER A 118 3.59 12.24 -20.83
N SER A 119 4.84 12.40 -20.42
CA SER A 119 5.62 11.34 -19.77
C SER A 119 5.30 11.28 -18.28
N GLY A 120 4.33 10.44 -17.90
CA GLY A 120 3.93 10.23 -16.51
C GLY A 120 4.17 8.80 -16.03
N GLY A 121 5.27 8.59 -15.30
CA GLY A 121 5.48 7.38 -14.50
C GLY A 121 4.50 7.32 -13.33
N GLY A 122 3.63 6.31 -13.30
CA GLY A 122 2.60 6.15 -12.28
C GLY A 122 2.99 5.18 -11.18
N SER A 123 3.24 5.69 -9.98
CA SER A 123 3.09 4.94 -8.72
C SER A 123 1.60 4.82 -8.40
N GLY A 124 1.10 3.59 -8.33
CA GLY A 124 -0.30 3.29 -8.05
C GLY A 124 -0.65 3.47 -6.57
N THR A 125 -1.58 4.38 -6.30
CA THR A 125 -2.40 4.41 -5.09
C THR A 125 -3.81 4.81 -5.49
N GLY A 126 -4.80 4.00 -5.10
CA GLY A 126 -6.19 4.09 -5.53
C GLY A 126 -6.83 5.47 -5.32
N GLY A 127 -6.83 6.27 -6.37
CA GLY A 127 -7.56 7.52 -6.50
C GLY A 127 -8.17 7.58 -7.88
N SER A 128 -9.38 8.13 -7.96
CA SER A 128 -10.17 8.33 -9.17
C SER A 128 -9.32 8.73 -10.37
N ALA A 129 -9.64 8.20 -11.55
CA ALA A 129 -8.98 8.59 -12.79
C ALA A 129 -9.02 10.12 -12.93
N PRO A 130 -7.90 10.78 -13.31
CA PRO A 130 -7.87 12.22 -13.49
C PRO A 130 -8.99 12.68 -14.44
N VAL A 131 -9.62 13.80 -14.11
CA VAL A 131 -10.79 14.32 -14.86
C VAL A 131 -10.49 14.60 -16.35
N ASP A 132 -9.20 14.81 -16.67
CA ASP A 132 -8.69 15.13 -18.02
C ASP A 132 -7.76 14.05 -18.59
N ALA A 133 -7.73 12.84 -18.03
CA ALA A 133 -6.92 11.76 -18.59
C ALA A 133 -7.50 11.34 -19.94
N VAL A 134 -6.80 11.67 -21.04
CA VAL A 134 -7.02 11.02 -22.34
C VAL A 134 -6.96 9.51 -22.09
N PRO A 135 -7.99 8.73 -22.45
CA PRO A 135 -7.99 7.31 -22.17
C PRO A 135 -6.77 6.68 -22.83
N MET A 136 -5.89 6.10 -22.00
CA MET A 136 -4.79 5.29 -22.51
C MET A 136 -5.38 4.21 -23.39
N THR A 137 -4.89 4.12 -24.63
CA THR A 137 -5.31 3.09 -25.57
C THR A 137 -5.03 1.72 -24.97
N ALA A 138 -6.08 0.93 -24.75
CA ALA A 138 -5.97 -0.37 -24.12
C ALA A 138 -5.11 -1.29 -25.00
N GLN A 139 -4.16 -2.01 -24.39
CA GLN A 139 -3.19 -2.84 -25.09
C GLN A 139 -3.79 -4.20 -25.51
N ASN A 140 -4.87 -4.62 -24.86
CA ASN A 140 -5.61 -5.83 -25.20
C ASN A 140 -7.12 -5.65 -24.88
N PRO A 141 -8.01 -6.50 -25.43
CA PRO A 141 -9.45 -6.39 -25.22
C PRO A 141 -9.86 -6.50 -23.76
N GLN A 142 -9.21 -7.36 -22.98
CA GLN A 142 -9.50 -7.51 -21.55
C GLN A 142 -9.26 -6.20 -20.79
N GLN A 143 -8.14 -5.53 -21.06
CA GLN A 143 -7.82 -4.25 -20.46
C GLN A 143 -8.84 -3.18 -20.85
N ALA A 144 -9.28 -3.15 -22.11
CA ALA A 144 -10.30 -2.20 -22.58
C ALA A 144 -11.60 -2.32 -21.77
N ILE A 145 -12.08 -3.55 -21.57
CA ILE A 145 -13.31 -3.80 -20.80
C ILE A 145 -13.13 -3.51 -19.31
N ARG A 146 -11.95 -3.80 -18.74
CA ARG A 146 -11.63 -3.36 -17.36
C ARG A 146 -11.62 -1.85 -17.24
N SER A 147 -11.13 -1.13 -18.25
CA SER A 147 -11.18 0.33 -18.28
C SER A 147 -12.62 0.84 -18.29
N VAL A 148 -13.52 0.22 -19.07
CA VAL A 148 -14.96 0.57 -19.05
C VAL A 148 -15.53 0.48 -17.64
N HIS A 149 -15.33 -0.65 -16.96
CA HIS A 149 -15.81 -0.81 -15.58
C HIS A 149 -15.19 0.21 -14.62
N ASN A 150 -13.91 0.52 -14.79
CA ASN A 150 -13.21 1.52 -13.98
C ASN A 150 -13.72 2.94 -14.19
N TYR A 151 -14.06 3.33 -15.42
CA TYR A 151 -14.62 4.66 -15.66
C TYR A 151 -16.09 4.73 -15.23
N LEU A 152 -16.89 3.69 -15.46
CA LEU A 152 -18.30 3.67 -15.06
C LEU A 152 -18.49 3.79 -13.55
N ARG A 153 -17.58 3.25 -12.73
CA ARG A 153 -17.60 3.44 -11.27
C ARG A 153 -17.05 4.79 -10.79
N ALA A 154 -16.30 5.48 -11.64
CA ALA A 154 -15.63 6.73 -11.26
C ALA A 154 -16.57 7.93 -11.42
N VAL A 155 -16.13 9.08 -10.92
CA VAL A 155 -16.80 10.37 -11.13
C VAL A 155 -15.82 11.26 -11.88
N PRO A 156 -16.17 11.80 -13.06
CA PRO A 156 -17.43 11.60 -13.79
C PRO A 156 -17.51 10.25 -14.57
N PRO A 157 -18.66 9.54 -14.56
CA PRO A 157 -18.80 8.24 -15.24
C PRO A 157 -18.82 8.35 -16.77
N GLU A 158 -19.19 9.51 -17.32
CA GLU A 158 -19.21 9.76 -18.77
C GLU A 158 -17.83 9.64 -19.44
N GLN A 159 -16.74 9.63 -18.67
CA GLN A 159 -15.40 9.32 -19.20
C GLN A 159 -15.34 7.95 -19.87
N ALA A 160 -16.18 7.00 -19.45
CA ALA A 160 -16.27 5.69 -20.08
C ALA A 160 -16.58 5.80 -21.58
N CYS A 161 -17.35 6.82 -22.00
CA CYS A 161 -17.72 7.04 -23.38
C CYS A 161 -16.52 7.31 -24.29
N ALA A 162 -15.38 7.78 -23.76
CA ALA A 162 -14.20 8.02 -24.56
C ALA A 162 -13.51 6.71 -25.01
N LEU A 163 -13.90 5.55 -24.46
CA LEU A 163 -13.45 4.22 -24.89
C LEU A 163 -14.24 3.64 -26.08
N PHE A 164 -15.34 4.31 -26.45
CA PHE A 164 -16.23 3.88 -27.52
C PHE A 164 -16.06 4.77 -28.75
N ASP A 165 -16.10 4.17 -29.93
CA ASP A 165 -16.29 4.93 -31.16
C ASP A 165 -17.75 5.42 -31.29
N ALA A 166 -18.07 6.12 -32.38
CA ALA A 166 -19.41 6.66 -32.59
C ALA A 166 -20.50 5.57 -32.60
N GLN A 167 -20.24 4.42 -33.21
CA GLN A 167 -21.19 3.31 -33.28
C GLN A 167 -21.33 2.60 -31.93
N GLY A 168 -20.21 2.41 -31.22
CA GLY A 168 -20.18 1.90 -29.86
C GLY A 168 -20.99 2.76 -28.90
N LYS A 169 -20.83 4.09 -28.95
CA LYS A 169 -21.58 5.06 -28.13
C LYS A 169 -23.08 4.97 -28.36
N ASP A 170 -23.49 4.92 -29.63
CA ASP A 170 -24.90 4.80 -29.99
C ASP A 170 -25.50 3.47 -29.51
N GLY A 171 -24.79 2.35 -29.71
CA GLY A 171 -25.19 1.03 -29.21
C GLY A 171 -25.30 0.99 -27.69
N PHE A 172 -24.35 1.60 -26.98
CA PHE A 172 -24.37 1.70 -25.52
C PHE A 172 -25.56 2.53 -25.04
N GLY A 173 -25.77 3.72 -25.62
CA GLY A 173 -26.93 4.57 -25.34
C GLY A 173 -28.26 3.83 -25.54
N LYS A 174 -28.42 3.16 -26.70
CA LYS A 174 -29.62 2.37 -27.02
C LYS A 174 -29.93 1.29 -25.99
N ALA A 175 -28.91 0.57 -25.52
CA ALA A 175 -29.08 -0.51 -24.56
C ALA A 175 -29.60 -0.05 -23.20
N TYR A 176 -29.39 1.23 -22.85
CA TYR A 176 -29.88 1.84 -21.61
C TYR A 176 -31.01 2.85 -21.83
N GLY A 177 -31.67 2.82 -22.99
CA GLY A 177 -32.84 3.65 -23.28
C GLY A 177 -32.54 5.11 -23.64
N THR A 178 -31.28 5.47 -23.86
CA THR A 178 -30.83 6.83 -24.22
C THR A 178 -30.05 6.83 -25.54
N PRO A 179 -30.72 6.55 -26.68
CA PRO A 179 -30.06 6.44 -27.98
C PRO A 179 -29.31 7.73 -28.34
N GLY A 180 -28.07 7.61 -28.80
CA GLY A 180 -27.18 8.75 -29.09
C GLY A 180 -26.62 9.48 -27.86
N ASP A 181 -27.07 9.19 -26.64
CA ASP A 181 -26.56 9.78 -25.40
C ASP A 181 -25.86 8.73 -24.53
N CYS A 182 -24.57 8.52 -24.84
CA CYS A 182 -23.70 7.65 -24.05
C CYS A 182 -23.50 8.15 -22.62
N ALA A 183 -23.50 9.47 -22.41
CA ALA A 183 -23.24 10.04 -21.08
C ALA A 183 -24.42 9.77 -20.13
N ALA A 184 -25.66 9.87 -20.61
CA ALA A 184 -26.83 9.47 -19.84
C ALA A 184 -26.84 7.97 -19.52
N ALA A 185 -26.46 7.12 -20.48
CA ALA A 185 -26.31 5.68 -20.23
C ALA A 185 -25.22 5.39 -19.18
N ALA A 186 -24.06 6.06 -19.25
CA ALA A 186 -22.97 5.89 -18.30
C ALA A 186 -23.39 6.28 -16.88
N ARG A 187 -24.11 7.39 -16.73
CA ARG A 187 -24.70 7.80 -15.43
C ARG A 187 -25.73 6.79 -14.92
N SER A 188 -26.62 6.31 -15.79
CA SER A 188 -27.62 5.29 -15.42
C SER A 188 -26.98 4.00 -14.91
N VAL A 189 -25.86 3.59 -15.51
CA VAL A 189 -25.09 2.43 -15.02
C VAL A 189 -24.39 2.75 -13.70
N HIS A 190 -23.75 3.92 -13.61
CA HIS A 190 -23.08 4.38 -12.39
C HIS A 190 -24.00 4.34 -11.17
N ASP A 191 -25.24 4.81 -11.32
CA ASP A 191 -26.24 4.86 -10.24
C ASP A 191 -26.64 3.47 -9.72
N GLN A 192 -26.37 2.40 -10.47
CA GLN A 192 -26.64 1.01 -10.09
C GLN A 192 -25.42 0.32 -9.44
N ILE A 193 -24.26 0.98 -9.37
CA ILE A 193 -23.04 0.43 -8.77
C ILE A 193 -23.12 0.60 -7.25
N THR A 194 -23.13 -0.53 -6.55
CA THR A 194 -23.22 -0.62 -5.09
C THR A 194 -21.87 -0.81 -4.40
N ASP A 195 -20.90 -1.41 -5.10
CA ASP A 195 -19.52 -1.54 -4.65
C ASP A 195 -18.57 -1.17 -5.80
N PRO A 196 -18.05 0.07 -5.82
CA PRO A 196 -17.15 0.54 -6.85
C PRO A 196 -15.89 -0.34 -6.99
N ASN A 197 -15.31 -0.80 -5.88
CA ASN A 197 -14.05 -1.55 -5.92
C ASN A 197 -14.26 -2.96 -6.48
N ALA A 198 -15.36 -3.62 -6.10
CA ALA A 198 -15.72 -4.90 -6.67
C ALA A 198 -16.07 -4.77 -8.17
N TYR A 199 -16.79 -3.71 -8.54
CA TYR A 199 -17.21 -3.47 -9.93
C TYR A 199 -16.03 -3.23 -10.87
N ALA A 200 -14.97 -2.59 -10.37
CA ALA A 200 -13.72 -2.34 -11.10
C ALA A 200 -12.99 -3.60 -11.58
N ASN A 201 -13.27 -4.75 -10.97
CA ASN A 201 -12.48 -5.97 -11.06
C ASN A 201 -13.30 -7.17 -11.57
N PRO A 202 -13.91 -7.09 -12.77
CA PRO A 202 -14.66 -8.22 -13.30
C PRO A 202 -13.74 -9.41 -13.59
N LYS A 203 -14.23 -10.62 -13.34
CA LYS A 203 -13.52 -11.87 -13.68
C LYS A 203 -13.98 -12.35 -15.06
N PHE A 204 -13.04 -12.76 -15.88
CA PHE A 204 -13.29 -13.22 -17.24
C PHE A 204 -13.25 -14.75 -17.26
N GLY A 205 -14.29 -15.39 -17.80
CA GLY A 205 -14.23 -16.79 -18.18
C GLY A 205 -13.19 -17.04 -19.28
N HIS A 206 -12.73 -18.28 -19.41
CA HIS A 206 -11.74 -18.67 -20.42
C HIS A 206 -12.21 -18.44 -21.87
N ASP A 207 -13.52 -18.41 -22.08
CA ASP A 207 -14.23 -18.22 -23.34
C ASP A 207 -14.89 -16.83 -23.44
N ALA A 208 -14.58 -15.91 -22.51
CA ALA A 208 -15.21 -14.60 -22.48
C ALA A 208 -14.72 -13.66 -23.59
N ILE A 209 -13.54 -13.93 -24.16
CA ILE A 209 -12.91 -13.09 -25.18
C ILE A 209 -12.58 -13.96 -26.39
N VAL A 210 -13.08 -13.55 -27.56
CA VAL A 210 -12.81 -14.19 -28.85
C VAL A 210 -12.12 -13.16 -29.74
N GLU A 211 -10.83 -13.35 -30.00
CA GLU A 211 -10.05 -12.46 -30.88
C GLU A 211 -9.93 -13.05 -32.29
N ALA A 212 -10.13 -12.19 -33.30
CA ALA A 212 -10.04 -12.53 -34.72
C ALA A 212 -9.33 -11.39 -35.48
N GLY A 213 -8.00 -11.45 -35.55
CA GLY A 213 -7.20 -10.46 -36.28
C GLY A 213 -7.27 -9.07 -35.66
N SER A 214 -7.88 -8.11 -36.36
CA SER A 214 -8.08 -6.73 -35.89
C SER A 214 -9.39 -6.52 -35.12
N GLU A 215 -10.15 -7.58 -34.87
CA GLU A 215 -11.40 -7.53 -34.12
C GLU A 215 -11.34 -8.46 -32.90
N ALA A 216 -12.10 -8.09 -31.87
CA ALA A 216 -12.34 -8.94 -30.71
C ALA A 216 -13.79 -8.81 -30.27
N GLN A 217 -14.37 -9.91 -29.81
CA GLN A 217 -15.67 -9.94 -29.16
C GLN A 217 -15.48 -10.30 -27.69
N VAL A 218 -16.07 -9.50 -26.80
CA VAL A 218 -16.10 -9.79 -25.36
C VAL A 218 -17.53 -10.06 -24.94
N LEU A 219 -17.78 -11.27 -24.47
CA LEU A 219 -19.08 -11.77 -24.08
C LEU A 219 -19.38 -11.39 -22.63
N GLY A 220 -20.23 -10.38 -22.43
CA GLY A 220 -20.62 -9.91 -21.10
C GLY A 220 -21.21 -11.01 -20.22
N CYS A 221 -21.96 -11.95 -20.81
CA CYS A 221 -22.54 -13.09 -20.10
C CYS A 221 -21.50 -14.06 -19.49
N ARG A 222 -20.29 -14.10 -20.07
CA ARG A 222 -19.16 -14.94 -19.63
C ARG A 222 -18.24 -14.22 -18.64
N MET A 223 -18.63 -13.02 -18.21
CA MET A 223 -17.93 -12.25 -17.19
C MET A 223 -18.69 -12.35 -15.87
N GLN A 224 -17.95 -12.52 -14.77
CA GLN A 224 -18.49 -12.38 -13.43
C GLN A 224 -18.24 -10.95 -12.96
N VAL A 225 -19.33 -10.18 -12.85
CA VAL A 225 -19.34 -8.81 -12.35
C VAL A 225 -19.97 -8.80 -10.96
N THR A 226 -19.37 -8.07 -10.04
CA THR A 226 -19.84 -7.92 -8.65
C THR A 226 -19.91 -6.44 -8.30
N GLY A 227 -20.84 -6.03 -7.45
CA GLY A 227 -20.94 -4.63 -7.01
C GLY A 227 -21.65 -3.68 -7.99
N GLY A 228 -22.34 -4.21 -9.02
CA GLY A 228 -23.08 -3.41 -9.98
C GLY A 228 -23.72 -4.27 -11.08
N PRO A 229 -24.35 -3.64 -12.08
CA PRO A 229 -25.06 -4.35 -13.14
C PRO A 229 -24.10 -5.06 -14.10
N GLN A 230 -24.52 -6.20 -14.63
CA GLN A 230 -23.75 -6.88 -15.67
C GLN A 230 -23.86 -6.11 -16.99
N LEU A 231 -22.72 -5.92 -17.67
CA LEU A 231 -22.69 -5.28 -18.98
C LEU A 231 -22.94 -6.31 -20.10
N GLY A 232 -23.38 -5.81 -21.26
CA GLY A 232 -23.65 -6.61 -22.44
C GLY A 232 -22.39 -7.05 -23.18
N THR A 233 -22.59 -7.58 -24.38
CA THR A 233 -21.50 -7.99 -25.29
C THR A 233 -20.87 -6.79 -25.98
N PHE A 234 -19.54 -6.77 -26.03
CA PHE A 234 -18.74 -5.75 -26.71
C PHE A 234 -18.12 -6.32 -27.98
N ARG A 235 -18.03 -5.50 -29.03
CA ARG A 235 -17.06 -5.71 -30.10
C ARG A 235 -16.04 -4.59 -30.05
N LEU A 236 -14.78 -4.98 -30.22
CA LEU A 236 -13.65 -4.10 -30.21
C LEU A 236 -12.92 -4.20 -31.53
N THR A 237 -12.36 -3.08 -31.97
CA THR A 237 -11.54 -3.00 -33.17
C THR A 237 -10.18 -2.42 -32.81
N LYS A 238 -9.13 -2.97 -33.40
CA LYS A 238 -7.77 -2.50 -33.22
C LYS A 238 -7.57 -1.17 -33.94
N THR A 239 -7.08 -0.15 -33.24
CA THR A 239 -6.77 1.15 -33.82
C THR A 239 -5.46 1.09 -34.61
N PRO A 240 -5.21 2.04 -35.54
CA PRO A 240 -3.94 2.09 -36.28
C PRO A 240 -2.69 2.21 -35.37
N GLN A 241 -2.86 2.79 -34.18
CA GLN A 241 -1.82 2.95 -33.16
C GLN A 241 -1.62 1.68 -32.31
N GLY A 242 -2.32 0.58 -32.61
CA GLY A 242 -2.17 -0.71 -31.95
C GLY A 242 -3.03 -0.90 -30.70
N GLY A 243 -3.85 0.08 -30.33
CA GLY A 243 -4.79 0.01 -29.21
C GLY A 243 -6.12 -0.66 -29.56
N TRP A 244 -7.01 -0.80 -28.59
CA TRP A 244 -8.37 -1.31 -28.80
C TRP A 244 -9.42 -0.24 -28.47
N THR A 245 -10.39 -0.06 -29.37
CA THR A 245 -11.58 0.78 -29.17
C THR A 245 -12.85 -0.06 -29.24
N ILE A 246 -13.90 0.33 -28.54
CA ILE A 246 -15.18 -0.38 -28.55
C ILE A 246 -16.02 0.12 -29.73
N SER A 247 -16.24 -0.74 -30.72
CA SER A 247 -16.91 -0.43 -31.98
C SER A 247 -18.37 -0.85 -32.06
N ALA A 248 -18.83 -1.71 -31.13
CA ALA A 248 -20.25 -1.96 -30.91
C ALA A 248 -20.53 -2.50 -29.51
N TYR A 249 -21.77 -2.35 -29.07
CA TYR A 249 -22.27 -2.78 -27.76
C TYR A 249 -23.62 -3.51 -27.90
N ALA A 250 -23.92 -4.37 -26.92
CA ALA A 250 -25.15 -5.17 -26.81
C ALA A 250 -25.43 -6.02 -28.06
N LEU A 251 -24.36 -6.60 -28.64
CA LEU A 251 -24.50 -7.53 -29.76
C LEU A 251 -25.16 -8.83 -29.30
N THR A 252 -26.14 -9.29 -30.06
CA THR A 252 -26.69 -10.63 -29.89
C THR A 252 -25.64 -11.65 -30.32
N SER A 253 -25.31 -12.58 -29.43
CA SER A 253 -24.41 -13.69 -29.73
C SER A 253 -25.08 -15.00 -29.35
N SER A 254 -25.06 -16.00 -30.22
CA SER A 254 -25.61 -17.33 -29.93
C SER A 254 -24.92 -18.02 -28.74
N SER A 255 -23.70 -17.61 -28.39
CA SER A 255 -22.92 -18.12 -27.26
C SER A 255 -23.38 -17.61 -25.88
N CYS A 256 -24.24 -16.60 -25.86
CA CYS A 256 -24.83 -15.95 -24.68
C CYS A 256 -26.34 -15.75 -24.89
N PRO A 257 -27.18 -16.74 -24.54
CA PRO A 257 -28.63 -16.61 -24.54
C PRO A 257 -29.14 -15.72 -23.39
#